data_AF-M0GAM3-F1
#
_entry.id   AF-M0GAM3-F1
#
_cell.length_a   1.000
_cell.length_b   1.000
_cell.length_c   1.000
_cell.angle_alpha   90.00
_cell.angle_beta   90.00
_cell.angle_gamma   90.00
#
_symmetry.space_group_name_H-M   'P 1'
#
loop_
_entity.id
_entity.type
_entity.pdbx_description
1 polymer ?
#
loop_
_entity_poly.entity_id
_entity_poly.type
_entity_poly.pdbx_seq_one_letter_code
_entity_poly.pdbx_strand_id
1 'polypeptide(L)'
;MQAQQAHEDFMNRLNGEDTVMIKITEVETLLRHRGEVRDTYFPDDVTVITSGVIHDDDLKELRWTQERNAVQAFGPDFHIPTDYPVYGNMDSESRVENIRNMMEGTEWMMKELVDTDIQILPLVKGYTPDERGICYDMIRRHQLQYCVYYGSQYFGGKMGNGIQKLDQDVRDVVSELTLEGLILIGLQSSNGLARMPPEVVAAAGQRWIYQSELRDSSINEAVEKYRQWRYSVNAELGGGQTTLGSFAADSNEVMIHG
;
A
#
# COMPACT_ATOMS: atom_id res chain seq x y z
N MET A 1 20.53 -14.54 13.60
CA MET A 1 19.11 -14.92 13.55
C MET A 1 18.76 -15.27 12.10
N GLN A 2 17.76 -16.09 11.79
CA GLN A 2 17.30 -16.22 10.40
C GLN A 2 16.53 -14.97 9.99
N ALA A 3 16.59 -14.56 8.72
CA ALA A 3 15.96 -13.33 8.23
C ALA A 3 14.42 -13.35 8.40
N GLN A 4 13.80 -14.52 8.28
CA GLN A 4 12.37 -14.70 8.51
C GLN A 4 12.02 -14.57 10.00
N GLN A 5 12.68 -15.35 10.88
CA GLN A 5 12.47 -15.26 12.33
C GLN A 5 12.66 -13.83 12.86
N ALA A 6 13.70 -13.12 12.41
CA ALA A 6 13.93 -11.74 12.84
C ALA A 6 12.83 -10.76 12.38
N HIS A 7 12.10 -11.08 11.31
CA HIS A 7 10.96 -10.30 10.85
C HIS A 7 9.72 -10.60 11.70
N GLU A 8 9.44 -11.87 11.97
CA GLU A 8 8.33 -12.31 12.84
C GLU A 8 8.52 -11.86 14.30
N ASP A 9 9.73 -11.98 14.85
CA ASP A 9 10.09 -11.49 16.20
C ASP A 9 9.90 -9.97 16.34
N PHE A 10 9.92 -9.23 15.22
CA PHE A 10 9.70 -7.78 15.15
C PHE A 10 8.22 -7.43 14.95
N MET A 11 7.48 -8.14 14.09
CA MET A 11 6.03 -7.93 13.93
C MET A 11 5.27 -8.15 15.25
N ASN A 12 5.71 -9.15 16.03
CA ASN A 12 5.24 -9.40 17.40
C ASN A 12 5.59 -8.30 18.44
N ARG A 13 6.02 -7.11 18.02
CA ARG A 13 6.39 -5.95 18.86
C ARG A 13 5.74 -4.63 18.42
N LEU A 14 4.91 -4.69 17.40
CA LEU A 14 4.13 -3.55 16.90
C LEU A 14 2.92 -3.30 17.80
N ASN A 15 2.24 -2.18 17.62
CA ASN A 15 1.16 -1.69 18.48
C ASN A 15 0.24 -0.75 17.69
N GLY A 16 -1.01 -0.56 18.12
CA GLY A 16 -2.12 0.15 17.44
C GLY A 16 -1.91 1.59 16.92
N GLU A 17 -0.68 2.09 16.91
CA GLU A 17 -0.24 3.31 16.23
C GLU A 17 0.42 3.03 14.87
N ASP A 18 0.80 1.78 14.59
CA ASP A 18 1.30 1.36 13.29
C ASP A 18 0.11 1.10 12.32
N THR A 19 0.35 1.11 11.01
CA THR A 19 -0.53 0.50 9.99
C THR A 19 0.28 0.07 8.79
N VAL A 20 0.17 -1.16 8.31
CA VAL A 20 1.33 -1.89 7.79
C VAL A 20 0.73 -2.85 6.67
N MET A 21 1.25 -2.82 5.42
CA MET A 21 0.73 -3.45 4.15
C MET A 21 1.47 -4.72 3.59
N ILE A 22 0.86 -5.91 3.63
CA ILE A 22 1.40 -7.19 3.09
C ILE A 22 1.06 -7.44 1.60
N LYS A 23 1.90 -8.20 0.88
CA LYS A 23 1.67 -8.61 -0.53
C LYS A 23 0.84 -9.88 -0.65
N ILE A 24 0.00 -9.97 -1.69
CA ILE A 24 -0.86 -11.15 -1.94
C ILE A 24 -0.07 -12.46 -2.09
N THR A 25 1.14 -12.43 -2.67
CA THR A 25 2.00 -13.62 -2.79
C THR A 25 2.57 -14.12 -1.46
N GLU A 26 2.72 -13.24 -0.47
CA GLU A 26 3.05 -13.63 0.90
C GLU A 26 1.80 -14.16 1.63
N VAL A 27 0.64 -13.52 1.43
CA VAL A 27 -0.66 -14.02 1.95
C VAL A 27 -0.94 -15.46 1.48
N GLU A 28 -0.73 -15.76 0.19
CA GLU A 28 -0.83 -17.13 -0.32
C GLU A 28 0.18 -18.08 0.32
N THR A 29 1.37 -17.60 0.68
CA THR A 29 2.41 -18.38 1.36
C THR A 29 2.01 -18.70 2.81
N LEU A 30 1.52 -17.72 3.56
CA LEU A 30 0.98 -17.88 4.91
C LEU A 30 -0.17 -18.90 4.94
N LEU A 31 -1.18 -18.70 4.09
CA LEU A 31 -2.35 -19.59 3.99
C LEU A 31 -1.98 -21.02 3.59
N ARG A 32 -1.18 -21.20 2.52
CA ARG A 32 -0.91 -22.52 1.92
C ARG A 32 0.14 -23.34 2.67
N HIS A 33 1.09 -22.70 3.35
CA HIS A 33 2.26 -23.39 3.94
C HIS A 33 2.33 -23.32 5.46
N ARG A 34 1.59 -22.42 6.10
CA ARG A 34 1.50 -22.33 7.57
C ARG A 34 0.07 -22.53 8.09
N GLY A 35 -0.95 -22.21 7.28
CA GLY A 35 -2.35 -22.20 7.71
C GLY A 35 -2.71 -20.95 8.52
N GLU A 36 -1.95 -19.88 8.32
CA GLU A 36 -2.05 -18.64 9.10
C GLU A 36 -2.98 -17.63 8.43
N VAL A 37 -3.75 -16.92 9.26
CA VAL A 37 -4.65 -15.82 8.86
C VAL A 37 -4.25 -14.55 9.62
N ARG A 38 -4.92 -13.42 9.34
CA ARG A 38 -4.73 -12.15 10.07
C ARG A 38 -4.69 -12.35 11.59
N ASP A 39 -5.70 -13.03 12.15
CA ASP A 39 -5.87 -13.25 13.60
C ASP A 39 -4.80 -14.13 14.27
N THR A 40 -4.02 -14.90 13.50
CA THR A 40 -3.05 -15.87 14.05
C THR A 40 -1.61 -15.49 13.79
N TYR A 41 -1.34 -14.79 12.68
CA TYR A 41 0.01 -14.39 12.30
C TYR A 41 0.48 -13.12 13.04
N PHE A 42 -0.44 -12.36 13.63
CA PHE A 42 -0.22 -11.02 14.08
C PHE A 42 -1.05 -10.63 15.34
N PRO A 43 -0.72 -9.52 16.04
CA PRO A 43 -1.58 -8.91 17.06
C PRO A 43 -2.98 -8.49 16.57
N ASP A 44 -3.85 -8.13 17.52
CA ASP A 44 -5.21 -7.70 17.21
C ASP A 44 -5.34 -6.20 16.88
N ASP A 45 -4.42 -5.33 17.31
CA ASP A 45 -4.71 -3.90 17.52
C ASP A 45 -4.33 -2.92 16.38
N VAL A 46 -3.88 -3.37 15.20
CA VAL A 46 -2.95 -2.54 14.38
C VAL A 46 -3.10 -2.62 12.84
N THR A 47 -3.44 -1.55 12.12
CA THR A 47 -3.70 -1.46 10.65
C THR A 47 -3.28 -2.60 9.63
N VAL A 48 -4.10 -3.58 9.15
CA VAL A 48 -3.75 -4.43 7.97
C VAL A 48 -3.95 -3.61 6.70
N ILE A 49 -3.07 -3.79 5.70
CA ILE A 49 -3.51 -3.72 4.29
C ILE A 49 -2.96 -4.93 3.52
N THR A 50 -3.72 -5.53 2.60
CA THR A 50 -3.19 -6.50 1.61
C THR A 50 -3.08 -5.86 0.23
N SER A 51 -2.13 -6.29 -0.61
CA SER A 51 -1.92 -5.67 -1.92
C SER A 51 -1.62 -6.65 -3.06
N GLY A 52 -2.34 -6.48 -4.17
CA GLY A 52 -2.05 -7.06 -5.48
C GLY A 52 -0.88 -6.40 -6.23
N VAL A 53 -0.26 -5.33 -5.68
CA VAL A 53 0.89 -4.64 -6.29
C VAL A 53 2.17 -5.48 -6.10
N ILE A 54 2.34 -6.46 -6.99
CA ILE A 54 3.42 -7.44 -6.99
C ILE A 54 4.37 -7.24 -8.18
N HIS A 55 5.25 -8.20 -8.48
CA HIS A 55 6.14 -8.10 -9.64
C HIS A 55 5.39 -8.54 -10.91
N ASP A 56 5.67 -7.91 -12.06
CA ASP A 56 5.01 -8.20 -13.34
C ASP A 56 4.96 -9.69 -13.70
N ASP A 57 6.00 -10.45 -13.37
CA ASP A 57 6.07 -11.89 -13.66
C ASP A 57 5.12 -12.72 -12.81
N ASP A 58 4.86 -12.32 -11.56
CA ASP A 58 3.84 -12.93 -10.70
C ASP A 58 2.43 -12.48 -11.13
N LEU A 59 2.31 -11.19 -11.48
CA LEU A 59 1.04 -10.52 -11.82
C LEU A 59 0.38 -11.11 -13.07
N LYS A 60 1.17 -11.61 -14.04
CA LYS A 60 0.68 -12.31 -15.23
C LYS A 60 -0.08 -13.59 -14.92
N GLU A 61 0.22 -14.26 -13.80
CA GLU A 61 -0.44 -15.50 -13.40
C GLU A 61 -1.54 -15.30 -12.36
N LEU A 62 -1.52 -14.20 -11.60
CA LEU A 62 -2.59 -13.83 -10.70
C LEU A 62 -3.93 -13.72 -11.48
N ARG A 63 -5.00 -14.25 -10.88
CA ARG A 63 -6.38 -14.12 -11.36
C ARG A 63 -7.19 -13.44 -10.28
N TRP A 64 -8.15 -12.59 -10.64
CA TRP A 64 -8.97 -11.87 -9.65
C TRP A 64 -9.67 -12.82 -8.67
N THR A 65 -10.09 -14.01 -9.12
CA THR A 65 -10.65 -15.07 -8.25
C THR A 65 -9.64 -15.73 -7.33
N GLN A 66 -8.36 -15.81 -7.69
CA GLN A 66 -7.29 -16.29 -6.82
C GLN A 66 -6.97 -15.23 -5.75
N GLU A 67 -6.83 -13.98 -6.16
CA GLU A 67 -6.66 -12.82 -5.26
C GLU A 67 -7.82 -12.73 -4.27
N ARG A 68 -9.07 -12.71 -4.74
CA ARG A 68 -10.27 -12.65 -3.88
C ARG A 68 -10.33 -13.81 -2.89
N ASN A 69 -10.06 -15.04 -3.33
CA ASN A 69 -10.04 -16.20 -2.43
C ASN A 69 -8.96 -16.08 -1.35
N ALA A 70 -7.77 -15.58 -1.69
CA ALA A 70 -6.68 -15.40 -0.72
C ALA A 70 -6.95 -14.23 0.25
N VAL A 71 -7.47 -13.10 -0.24
CA VAL A 71 -7.90 -11.96 0.59
C VAL A 71 -9.02 -12.38 1.55
N GLN A 72 -10.08 -13.01 1.04
CA GLN A 72 -11.22 -13.46 1.84
C GLN A 72 -10.85 -14.55 2.86
N ALA A 73 -9.88 -15.42 2.55
CA ALA A 73 -9.41 -16.45 3.48
C ALA A 73 -8.43 -15.92 4.53
N PHE A 74 -7.71 -14.82 4.25
CA PHE A 74 -6.78 -14.19 5.18
C PHE A 74 -7.47 -13.22 6.15
N GLY A 75 -8.54 -12.56 5.71
CA GLY A 75 -9.33 -11.63 6.51
C GLY A 75 -8.64 -10.30 6.85
N PRO A 76 -8.16 -9.51 5.86
CA PRO A 76 -7.56 -8.21 6.13
C PRO A 76 -8.59 -7.08 6.18
N ASP A 77 -8.36 -6.05 7.00
CA ASP A 77 -9.29 -4.92 7.11
C ASP A 77 -9.28 -4.01 5.86
N PHE A 78 -8.15 -3.94 5.15
CA PHE A 78 -8.07 -3.28 3.85
C PHE A 78 -7.38 -4.13 2.76
N HIS A 79 -7.79 -3.93 1.52
CA HIS A 79 -7.19 -4.55 0.34
C HIS A 79 -7.04 -3.58 -0.84
N ILE A 80 -5.89 -3.66 -1.53
CA ILE A 80 -5.54 -2.91 -2.74
C ILE A 80 -5.54 -3.91 -3.92
N PRO A 81 -6.63 -3.97 -4.72
CA PRO A 81 -6.88 -5.08 -5.64
C PRO A 81 -6.25 -4.92 -7.02
N THR A 82 -6.07 -6.07 -7.69
CA THR A 82 -6.09 -6.22 -9.15
C THR A 82 -5.17 -5.27 -9.91
N ASP A 83 -3.86 -5.35 -9.65
CA ASP A 83 -2.89 -4.47 -10.33
C ASP A 83 -2.73 -4.79 -11.83
N TYR A 84 -2.37 -3.78 -12.63
CA TYR A 84 -1.98 -3.93 -14.04
C TYR A 84 -0.76 -3.05 -14.37
N PRO A 85 0.16 -3.50 -15.25
CA PRO A 85 1.33 -2.69 -15.64
C PRO A 85 0.90 -1.51 -16.52
N VAL A 86 1.33 -0.31 -16.13
CA VAL A 86 1.05 0.94 -16.85
C VAL A 86 2.34 1.75 -16.90
N TYR A 87 3.03 1.73 -18.04
CA TYR A 87 4.36 2.33 -18.18
C TYR A 87 4.44 3.27 -19.38
N GLY A 88 5.20 4.37 -19.23
CA GLY A 88 5.32 5.42 -20.24
C GLY A 88 6.01 5.03 -21.55
N ASN A 89 6.54 3.80 -21.66
CA ASN A 89 7.06 3.20 -22.89
C ASN A 89 6.08 2.22 -23.56
N MET A 90 4.92 1.95 -22.96
CA MET A 90 3.78 1.32 -23.64
C MET A 90 3.10 2.35 -24.55
N ASP A 91 2.37 1.89 -25.57
CA ASP A 91 1.47 2.75 -26.33
C ASP A 91 0.28 3.22 -25.47
N SER A 92 -0.48 4.20 -25.97
CA SER A 92 -1.57 4.82 -25.21
C SER A 92 -2.82 3.95 -25.10
N GLU A 93 -3.05 3.04 -26.05
CA GLU A 93 -4.24 2.19 -26.08
C GLU A 93 -4.08 1.07 -25.05
N SER A 94 -2.92 0.40 -25.03
CA SER A 94 -2.55 -0.59 -24.01
C SER A 94 -2.56 -0.02 -22.57
N ARG A 95 -2.13 1.24 -22.37
CA ARG A 95 -2.25 1.88 -21.03
C ARG A 95 -3.71 2.07 -20.62
N VAL A 96 -4.54 2.60 -21.53
CA VAL A 96 -5.97 2.84 -21.28
C VAL A 96 -6.73 1.53 -21.07
N GLU A 97 -6.41 0.47 -21.80
CA GLU A 97 -6.97 -0.88 -21.60
C GLU A 97 -6.59 -1.44 -20.22
N ASN A 98 -5.30 -1.40 -19.85
CA ASN A 98 -4.86 -1.87 -18.53
C ASN A 98 -5.46 -1.08 -17.36
N ILE A 99 -5.64 0.24 -17.49
CA ILE A 99 -6.33 1.05 -16.45
C ILE A 99 -7.81 0.67 -16.36
N ARG A 100 -8.49 0.37 -17.48
CA ARG A 100 -9.87 -0.13 -17.47
C ARG A 100 -9.98 -1.50 -16.80
N ASN A 101 -9.09 -2.43 -17.15
CA ASN A 101 -9.06 -3.77 -16.55
C ASN A 101 -8.77 -3.71 -15.03
N MET A 102 -7.88 -2.81 -14.59
CA MET A 102 -7.59 -2.53 -13.18
C MET A 102 -8.84 -2.03 -12.44
N MET A 103 -9.62 -1.14 -13.05
CA MET A 103 -10.84 -0.59 -12.44
C MET A 103 -12.02 -1.56 -12.48
N GLU A 104 -12.19 -2.35 -13.56
CA GLU A 104 -13.20 -3.43 -13.62
C GLU A 104 -12.89 -4.52 -12.58
N GLY A 105 -11.62 -4.91 -12.42
CA GLY A 105 -11.17 -5.81 -11.37
C GLY A 105 -11.43 -5.27 -9.96
N THR A 106 -11.22 -3.96 -9.76
CA THR A 106 -11.52 -3.28 -8.49
C THR A 106 -13.01 -3.30 -8.18
N GLU A 107 -13.88 -2.90 -9.13
CA GLU A 107 -15.34 -2.93 -8.95
C GLU A 107 -15.88 -4.35 -8.77
N TRP A 108 -15.29 -5.35 -9.43
CA TRP A 108 -15.59 -6.75 -9.22
C TRP A 108 -15.20 -7.23 -7.81
N MET A 109 -14.01 -6.86 -7.33
CA MET A 109 -13.54 -7.21 -5.97
C MET A 109 -14.43 -6.59 -4.88
N MET A 110 -14.78 -5.31 -5.01
CA MET A 110 -15.72 -4.62 -4.11
C MET A 110 -17.06 -5.35 -3.99
N LYS A 111 -17.56 -5.91 -5.09
CA LYS A 111 -18.81 -6.67 -5.12
C LYS A 111 -18.67 -8.07 -4.49
N GLU A 112 -17.55 -8.75 -4.70
CA GLU A 112 -17.33 -10.11 -4.19
C GLU A 112 -16.98 -10.15 -2.70
N LEU A 113 -16.55 -9.02 -2.12
CA LEU A 113 -16.24 -8.85 -0.69
C LEU A 113 -17.31 -8.05 0.07
N VAL A 114 -18.46 -7.74 -0.55
CA VAL A 114 -19.53 -6.90 0.04
C VAL A 114 -20.16 -7.47 1.33
N ASP A 115 -20.08 -8.80 1.52
CA ASP A 115 -20.56 -9.51 2.72
C ASP A 115 -19.41 -9.73 3.75
N THR A 116 -18.37 -8.89 3.72
CA THR A 116 -17.22 -8.92 4.64
C THR A 116 -16.84 -7.51 5.07
N ASP A 117 -16.13 -7.37 6.19
CA ASP A 117 -15.66 -6.07 6.71
C ASP A 117 -14.41 -5.52 5.95
N ILE A 118 -13.98 -6.20 4.89
CA ILE A 118 -12.78 -5.90 4.10
C ILE A 118 -13.01 -4.67 3.21
N GLN A 119 -12.32 -3.56 3.50
CA GLN A 119 -12.45 -2.31 2.74
C GLN A 119 -11.50 -2.25 1.54
N ILE A 120 -11.99 -1.73 0.41
CA ILE A 120 -11.19 -1.62 -0.83
C ILE A 120 -10.53 -0.24 -0.96
N LEU A 121 -9.21 -0.24 -1.17
CA LEU A 121 -8.40 0.95 -1.41
C LEU A 121 -7.97 1.01 -2.88
N PRO A 122 -8.54 1.92 -3.69
CA PRO A 122 -8.35 1.95 -5.13
C PRO A 122 -6.97 2.48 -5.53
N LEU A 123 -6.29 1.77 -6.43
CA LEU A 123 -5.00 2.17 -6.98
C LEU A 123 -5.20 3.13 -8.17
N VAL A 124 -4.59 4.32 -8.11
CA VAL A 124 -4.61 5.29 -9.21
C VAL A 124 -3.38 5.12 -10.09
N LYS A 125 -3.59 4.97 -11.41
CA LYS A 125 -2.54 5.00 -12.44
C LYS A 125 -2.97 5.86 -13.63
N GLY A 126 -1.99 6.33 -14.39
CA GLY A 126 -2.18 7.12 -15.62
C GLY A 126 -1.11 8.17 -15.81
N TYR A 127 -0.62 8.33 -17.04
CA TYR A 127 0.38 9.33 -17.43
C TYR A 127 -0.24 10.66 -17.89
N THR A 128 -1.54 10.67 -18.20
CA THR A 128 -2.30 11.84 -18.65
C THR A 128 -3.54 12.03 -17.76
N PRO A 129 -4.12 13.25 -17.71
CA PRO A 129 -5.39 13.48 -17.02
C PRO A 129 -6.52 12.57 -17.52
N ASP A 130 -6.57 12.29 -18.84
CA ASP A 130 -7.58 11.41 -19.43
C ASP A 130 -7.42 9.94 -18.98
N GLU A 131 -6.18 9.46 -18.83
CA GLU A 131 -5.89 8.13 -18.28
C GLU A 131 -6.29 8.04 -16.80
N ARG A 132 -5.91 9.04 -15.99
CA ARG A 132 -6.26 9.09 -14.56
C ARG A 132 -7.77 9.27 -14.33
N GLY A 133 -8.45 9.96 -15.25
CA GLY A 133 -9.91 10.14 -15.24
C GLY A 133 -10.71 8.84 -15.17
N ILE A 134 -10.19 7.76 -15.77
CA ILE A 134 -10.79 6.42 -15.70
C ILE A 134 -10.84 5.91 -14.25
N CYS A 135 -9.77 6.13 -13.47
CA CYS A 135 -9.76 5.82 -12.04
C CYS A 135 -10.71 6.74 -11.26
N TYR A 136 -10.68 8.04 -11.56
CA TYR A 136 -11.50 9.03 -10.86
C TYR A 136 -13.01 8.79 -11.02
N ASP A 137 -13.45 8.36 -12.20
CA ASP A 137 -14.86 8.08 -12.48
C ASP A 137 -15.36 6.76 -11.86
N MET A 138 -14.46 5.89 -11.40
CA MET A 138 -14.77 4.76 -10.53
C MET A 138 -14.82 5.23 -9.07
N ILE A 139 -13.78 5.91 -8.59
CA ILE A 139 -13.67 6.45 -7.22
C ILE A 139 -14.88 7.32 -6.85
N ARG A 140 -15.25 8.28 -7.70
CA ARG A 140 -16.39 9.20 -7.49
C ARG A 140 -17.74 8.47 -7.49
N ARG A 141 -17.88 7.41 -8.30
CA ARG A 141 -19.11 6.61 -8.43
C ARG A 141 -19.41 5.82 -7.16
N HIS A 142 -18.37 5.28 -6.53
CA HIS A 142 -18.45 4.53 -5.27
C HIS A 142 -18.19 5.40 -4.03
N GLN A 143 -17.97 6.70 -4.19
CA GLN A 143 -17.76 7.67 -3.11
C GLN A 143 -16.57 7.32 -2.20
N LEU A 144 -15.51 6.73 -2.78
CA LEU A 144 -14.32 6.31 -2.03
C LEU A 144 -13.49 7.56 -1.66
N GLN A 145 -13.23 7.74 -0.35
CA GLN A 145 -12.54 8.92 0.17
C GLN A 145 -11.01 8.81 0.17
N TYR A 146 -10.48 7.60 -0.01
CA TYR A 146 -9.04 7.31 -0.02
C TYR A 146 -8.62 6.65 -1.32
N CYS A 147 -7.36 6.87 -1.74
CA CYS A 147 -6.76 6.13 -2.85
C CYS A 147 -5.27 5.81 -2.58
N VAL A 148 -4.70 4.97 -3.43
CA VAL A 148 -3.30 4.55 -3.37
C VAL A 148 -2.55 5.03 -4.62
N TYR A 149 -1.28 5.40 -4.47
CA TYR A 149 -0.40 5.76 -5.57
C TYR A 149 0.95 5.02 -5.50
N TYR A 150 1.43 4.51 -6.64
CA TYR A 150 2.68 3.72 -6.69
C TYR A 150 3.89 4.58 -7.11
N GLY A 151 4.57 5.15 -6.11
CA GLY A 151 5.74 6.01 -6.26
C GLY A 151 7.06 5.29 -6.53
N SER A 152 7.17 3.97 -6.35
CA SER A 152 8.43 3.23 -6.57
C SER A 152 8.99 3.39 -7.99
N GLN A 153 8.11 3.51 -8.99
CA GLN A 153 8.50 3.59 -10.42
C GLN A 153 9.35 4.82 -10.78
N TYR A 154 9.37 5.84 -9.93
CA TYR A 154 10.15 7.07 -10.14
C TYR A 154 11.61 6.95 -9.66
N PHE A 155 12.00 5.82 -9.07
CA PHE A 155 13.30 5.64 -8.44
C PHE A 155 14.11 4.49 -9.07
N GLY A 156 15.40 4.73 -9.31
CA GLY A 156 16.32 3.77 -9.90
C GLY A 156 16.28 3.72 -11.43
N GLY A 157 16.82 2.63 -11.99
CA GLY A 157 16.95 2.42 -13.43
C GLY A 157 17.62 3.60 -14.15
N LYS A 158 17.03 4.02 -15.28
CA LYS A 158 17.47 5.21 -16.04
C LYS A 158 16.90 6.54 -15.52
N MET A 159 15.89 6.52 -14.64
CA MET A 159 15.30 7.75 -14.07
C MET A 159 16.09 8.27 -12.87
N GLY A 160 16.79 7.40 -12.13
CA GLY A 160 17.63 7.79 -11.01
C GLY A 160 16.81 8.24 -9.81
N ASN A 161 16.60 9.55 -9.67
CA ASN A 161 15.83 10.15 -8.57
C ASN A 161 14.72 11.05 -9.12
N GLY A 162 13.61 10.44 -9.54
CA GLY A 162 12.45 11.12 -10.14
C GLY A 162 11.57 11.89 -9.16
N ILE A 163 12.01 12.19 -7.94
CA ILE A 163 11.23 12.85 -6.88
C ILE A 163 10.59 14.19 -7.29
N GLN A 164 11.09 14.88 -8.32
CA GLN A 164 10.43 16.08 -8.86
C GLN A 164 9.20 15.75 -9.72
N LYS A 165 9.25 14.65 -10.47
CA LYS A 165 8.12 14.20 -11.30
C LYS A 165 7.07 13.47 -10.47
N LEU A 166 7.48 12.70 -9.44
CA LEU A 166 6.54 12.14 -8.46
C LEU A 166 5.77 13.23 -7.70
N ASP A 167 6.47 14.27 -7.22
CA ASP A 167 5.85 15.44 -6.58
C ASP A 167 4.79 16.10 -7.48
N GLN A 168 5.11 16.32 -8.75
CA GLN A 168 4.14 16.83 -9.72
C GLN A 168 2.97 15.85 -9.96
N ASP A 169 3.23 14.56 -10.17
CA ASP A 169 2.18 13.58 -10.50
C ASP A 169 1.21 13.32 -9.34
N VAL A 170 1.68 13.39 -8.09
CA VAL A 170 0.81 13.32 -6.91
C VAL A 170 0.03 14.63 -6.74
N ARG A 171 0.63 15.80 -7.02
CA ARG A 171 -0.08 17.09 -7.01
C ARG A 171 -1.16 17.19 -8.08
N ASP A 172 -0.87 16.69 -9.29
CA ASP A 172 -1.87 16.51 -10.34
C ASP A 172 -3.08 15.73 -9.78
N VAL A 173 -2.84 14.52 -9.25
CA VAL A 173 -3.91 13.63 -8.72
C VAL A 173 -4.79 14.33 -7.68
N VAL A 174 -4.22 14.92 -6.64
CA VAL A 174 -5.02 15.54 -5.56
C VAL A 174 -5.66 16.87 -5.97
N SER A 175 -5.22 17.47 -7.09
CA SER A 175 -5.88 18.64 -7.70
C SER A 175 -7.03 18.27 -8.65
N GLU A 176 -6.99 17.09 -9.25
CA GLU A 176 -7.99 16.56 -10.19
C GLU A 176 -9.10 15.75 -9.49
N LEU A 177 -8.80 15.22 -8.31
CA LEU A 177 -9.69 14.38 -7.52
C LEU A 177 -9.63 14.78 -6.03
N THR A 178 -10.75 15.26 -5.50
CA THR A 178 -10.93 15.49 -4.06
C THR A 178 -10.99 14.15 -3.31
N LEU A 179 -10.17 14.03 -2.26
CA LEU A 179 -10.03 12.87 -1.38
C LEU A 179 -9.86 13.37 0.06
N GLU A 180 -10.13 12.52 1.04
CA GLU A 180 -9.70 12.70 2.44
C GLU A 180 -8.23 12.28 2.63
N GLY A 181 -7.67 11.45 1.74
CA GLY A 181 -6.22 11.19 1.71
C GLY A 181 -5.73 10.23 0.63
N LEU A 182 -4.41 10.21 0.45
CA LEU A 182 -3.68 9.36 -0.49
C LEU A 182 -2.55 8.60 0.22
N ILE A 183 -2.48 7.29 -0.03
CA ILE A 183 -1.44 6.39 0.48
C ILE A 183 -0.34 6.23 -0.59
N LEU A 184 0.87 6.69 -0.30
CA LEU A 184 1.99 6.67 -1.24
C LEU A 184 2.91 5.46 -1.01
N ILE A 185 2.86 4.48 -1.91
CA ILE A 185 3.77 3.31 -1.88
C ILE A 185 5.11 3.69 -2.51
N GLY A 186 6.23 3.35 -1.86
CA GLY A 186 7.58 3.43 -2.42
C GLY A 186 8.39 4.67 -2.02
N LEU A 187 7.83 5.56 -1.19
CA LEU A 187 8.54 6.74 -0.67
C LEU A 187 8.40 6.82 0.86
N GLN A 188 9.46 6.50 1.59
CA GLN A 188 9.51 6.58 3.07
C GLN A 188 10.71 7.41 3.58
N SER A 189 11.20 8.36 2.79
CA SER A 189 12.26 9.29 3.22
C SER A 189 11.63 10.63 3.60
N SER A 190 11.88 11.10 4.81
CA SER A 190 11.41 12.40 5.35
C SER A 190 11.57 13.54 4.35
N ASN A 191 12.80 13.78 3.84
CA ASN A 191 13.11 14.80 2.82
C ASN A 191 12.34 14.66 1.48
N GLY A 192 11.72 13.51 1.23
CA GLY A 192 10.87 13.25 0.07
C GLY A 192 9.39 13.49 0.38
N LEU A 193 8.93 13.03 1.55
CA LEU A 193 7.55 13.23 2.02
C LEU A 193 7.27 14.70 2.36
N ALA A 194 8.25 15.40 2.93
CA ALA A 194 8.26 16.86 3.16
C ALA A 194 8.05 17.72 1.88
N ARG A 195 8.06 17.08 0.69
CA ARG A 195 7.77 17.73 -0.60
C ARG A 195 6.39 17.37 -1.15
N MET A 196 5.72 16.35 -0.65
CA MET A 196 4.42 15.91 -1.13
C MET A 196 3.33 16.95 -0.80
N PRO A 197 2.17 16.93 -1.47
CA PRO A 197 1.01 17.70 -1.03
C PRO A 197 0.41 17.11 0.27
N PRO A 198 -0.25 17.90 1.13
CA PRO A 198 -0.68 17.46 2.46
C PRO A 198 -1.74 16.36 2.45
N GLU A 199 -2.42 16.15 1.32
CA GLU A 199 -3.33 15.04 1.08
C GLU A 199 -2.60 13.68 1.05
N VAL A 200 -1.26 13.65 0.98
CA VAL A 200 -0.47 12.44 1.30
C VAL A 200 -0.44 12.26 2.82
N VAL A 201 -1.47 11.57 3.31
CA VAL A 201 -1.66 11.23 4.73
C VAL A 201 -0.88 9.98 5.14
N ALA A 202 -0.43 9.16 4.18
CA ALA A 202 0.19 7.87 4.49
C ALA A 202 1.29 7.44 3.50
N ALA A 203 2.30 6.69 3.98
CA ALA A 203 3.49 6.31 3.20
C ALA A 203 4.04 4.89 3.48
N ALA A 204 4.07 4.01 2.46
CA ALA A 204 4.37 2.57 2.59
C ALA A 204 5.68 2.14 1.89
N GLY A 205 6.30 1.05 2.35
CA GLY A 205 7.51 0.49 1.73
C GLY A 205 8.41 -0.31 2.68
N GLN A 206 9.64 -0.60 2.24
CA GLN A 206 10.60 -1.46 2.95
C GLN A 206 11.79 -0.70 3.59
N ARG A 207 11.78 0.63 3.61
CA ARG A 207 12.91 1.44 4.14
C ARG A 207 13.12 1.19 5.64
N TRP A 208 12.04 0.88 6.36
CA TRP A 208 12.04 0.55 7.78
C TRP A 208 13.03 -0.58 8.14
N ILE A 209 13.21 -1.59 7.28
CA ILE A 209 14.10 -2.74 7.52
C ILE A 209 15.56 -2.30 7.69
N TYR A 210 15.96 -1.26 6.94
CA TYR A 210 17.30 -0.67 7.02
C TYR A 210 17.41 0.35 8.17
N GLN A 211 16.39 1.19 8.37
CA GLN A 211 16.41 2.24 9.41
C GLN A 211 16.30 1.67 10.83
N SER A 212 15.67 0.51 10.99
CA SER A 212 15.67 -0.28 12.23
C SER A 212 16.95 -1.11 12.43
N GLU A 213 17.81 -1.25 11.41
CA GLU A 213 18.93 -2.20 11.43
C GLU A 213 18.49 -3.64 11.82
N LEU A 214 17.31 -4.09 11.34
CA LEU A 214 16.66 -5.36 11.71
C LEU A 214 17.55 -6.62 11.56
N ARG A 215 18.61 -6.53 10.76
CA ARG A 215 19.53 -7.65 10.46
C ARG A 215 20.81 -7.63 11.28
N ASP A 216 21.12 -6.49 11.90
CA ASP A 216 22.42 -6.17 12.50
C ASP A 216 22.32 -5.79 14.00
N SER A 217 21.15 -5.36 14.46
CA SER A 217 20.82 -5.05 15.87
C SER A 217 19.99 -6.16 16.54
N SER A 218 19.83 -6.12 17.87
CA SER A 218 18.83 -6.97 18.55
C SER A 218 17.41 -6.48 18.29
N ILE A 219 16.40 -7.35 18.45
CA ILE A 219 14.98 -7.00 18.19
C ILE A 219 14.51 -5.79 19.01
N ASN A 220 14.91 -5.68 20.29
CA ASN A 220 14.55 -4.54 21.13
C ASN A 220 15.15 -3.22 20.61
N GLU A 221 16.42 -3.25 20.17
CA GLU A 221 17.08 -2.08 19.58
C GLU A 221 16.47 -1.74 18.21
N ALA A 222 16.09 -2.74 17.42
CA ALA A 222 15.48 -2.55 16.11
C ALA A 222 14.08 -1.93 16.21
N VAL A 223 13.27 -2.35 17.19
CA VAL A 223 11.96 -1.76 17.49
C VAL A 223 12.10 -0.32 17.97
N GLU A 224 13.11 -0.01 18.79
CA GLU A 224 13.36 1.36 19.24
C GLU A 224 13.84 2.28 18.10
N LYS A 225 14.81 1.83 17.29
CA LYS A 225 15.25 2.52 16.07
C LYS A 225 14.09 2.72 15.09
N TYR A 226 13.24 1.70 14.92
CA TYR A 226 12.02 1.80 14.13
C TYR A 226 11.10 2.90 14.64
N ARG A 227 10.75 2.93 15.94
CA ARG A 227 9.82 3.93 16.50
C ARG A 227 10.34 5.36 16.39
N GLN A 228 11.64 5.57 16.63
CA GLN A 228 12.30 6.86 16.44
C GLN A 228 12.25 7.31 14.97
N TRP A 229 12.49 6.38 14.04
CA TRP A 229 12.40 6.67 12.61
C TRP A 229 10.94 6.90 12.15
N ARG A 230 9.97 6.09 12.61
CA ARG A 230 8.52 6.24 12.37
C ARG A 230 8.08 7.66 12.71
N TYR A 231 8.42 8.13 13.91
CA TYR A 231 8.14 9.51 14.32
C TYR A 231 8.69 10.57 13.35
N SER A 232 9.91 10.37 12.82
CA SER A 232 10.52 11.24 11.80
C SER A 232 9.93 11.12 10.38
N VAL A 233 9.03 10.16 10.15
CA VAL A 233 8.29 9.98 8.89
C VAL A 233 6.88 10.55 9.02
N ASN A 234 6.14 10.18 10.08
CA ASN A 234 4.79 10.72 10.36
C ASN A 234 4.82 12.26 10.48
N ALA A 235 5.88 12.85 11.05
CA ALA A 235 6.03 14.30 11.18
C ALA A 235 6.16 15.08 9.86
N GLU A 236 6.35 14.40 8.72
CA GLU A 236 6.45 15.01 7.37
C GLU A 236 5.22 14.71 6.49
N LEU A 237 4.22 14.01 7.02
CA LEU A 237 2.94 13.75 6.35
C LEU A 237 1.95 14.88 6.68
N GLY A 238 1.03 15.18 5.75
CA GLY A 238 0.18 16.38 5.89
C GLY A 238 -0.89 16.29 6.98
N GLY A 239 -1.27 15.07 7.36
CA GLY A 239 -2.13 14.81 8.51
C GLY A 239 -1.34 14.75 9.81
N GLY A 240 -1.22 15.90 10.51
CA GLY A 240 -0.61 15.94 11.83
C GLY A 240 -1.40 15.12 12.87
N GLN A 241 -0.99 13.87 13.07
CA GLN A 241 -1.70 12.82 13.82
C GLN A 241 -3.15 12.59 13.37
N THR A 242 -3.30 12.07 12.15
CA THR A 242 -4.47 11.26 11.77
C THR A 242 -3.96 9.87 11.36
N THR A 243 -3.69 9.02 12.36
CA THR A 243 -3.38 7.60 12.16
C THR A 243 -4.58 6.90 11.50
N LEU A 244 -4.37 5.81 10.75
CA LEU A 244 -5.49 5.07 10.14
C LEU A 244 -6.47 4.50 11.20
N GLY A 245 -5.98 4.20 12.41
CA GLY A 245 -6.80 3.88 13.59
C GLY A 245 -7.75 5.00 14.08
N SER A 246 -7.88 6.10 13.33
CA SER A 246 -9.01 7.04 13.44
C SER A 246 -10.34 6.43 12.93
N PHE A 247 -10.28 5.36 12.12
CA PHE A 247 -11.43 4.72 11.48
C PHE A 247 -11.58 3.25 11.90
N ALA A 248 -12.36 3.03 12.95
CA ALA A 248 -12.72 1.71 13.51
C ALA A 248 -11.56 0.94 14.18
N ALA A 249 -11.85 -0.27 14.64
CA ALA A 249 -10.99 -1.11 15.48
C ALA A 249 -10.49 -2.35 14.72
N ASP A 250 -9.47 -2.99 15.30
CA ASP A 250 -8.92 -4.33 15.02
C ASP A 250 -8.25 -4.52 13.63
N SER A 251 -6.96 -4.94 13.58
CA SER A 251 -6.14 -4.96 12.33
C SER A 251 -4.71 -5.65 12.44
N ASN A 252 -3.93 -5.99 11.33
CA ASN A 252 -2.43 -6.31 11.21
C ASN A 252 -1.77 -6.88 9.84
N GLU A 253 -0.52 -6.66 9.29
CA GLU A 253 0.57 -5.62 9.26
C GLU A 253 1.87 -5.93 8.33
N VAL A 254 2.28 -5.16 7.26
CA VAL A 254 3.74 -4.87 6.79
C VAL A 254 4.15 -3.38 6.30
N MET A 255 5.01 -2.57 6.98
CA MET A 255 4.81 -1.09 7.26
C MET A 255 4.35 0.02 6.26
N ILE A 256 3.40 0.86 6.76
CA ILE A 256 2.97 2.22 6.35
C ILE A 256 3.17 3.21 7.53
N HIS A 257 3.30 4.49 7.24
CA HIS A 257 3.40 5.58 8.22
C HIS A 257 2.27 6.59 8.00
N GLY A 258 1.70 7.12 9.08
CA GLY A 258 0.63 8.14 9.15
C GLY A 258 0.48 8.61 10.58
#